data_AF-A0A163A729-F1
#
_entry.id   AF-A0A163A729-F1
#
_cell.length_a   1.000
_cell.length_b   1.000
_cell.length_c   1.000
_cell.angle_alpha   90.00
_cell.angle_beta   90.00
_cell.angle_gamma   90.00
#
_symmetry.space_group_name_H-M   'P 1'
#
loop_
_entity.id
_entity.type
_entity.pdbx_description
1 polymer ?
#
loop_
_entity_poly.entity_id
_entity_poly.type
_entity_poly.pdbx_seq_one_letter_code
_entity_poly.pdbx_strand_id
1 'polypeptide(L)'
;YKPKFVQTTFESNNRNNTNDDTSDTSDTSDTYDSDLGSCTNSEDEDLSMCEAIWESVHRFKWDVCLPDQMFVFAENDMETILNTAIIGFKQPKSHLEIWVPANIVFLSARYAHYVSTAELLKTFLRASVAKIAMVVKVRKIDIHMLVFWISNLSQLLFYLKKDFGLVVATAEHQLAIAELISETYTLLVKDSEQRLDKILEPAMLEYEQITGLEPVDFADDWSRYFRRSRTRKPTTNNLLQTQQYLPHTLTPNSITSMLTSILHVFRSYEVHPLITAQATAQFFHFFACEMFNRILMNKKYVCRSKALQIRMNLSVVEEWVHDNGFHGAVGPFFGPLIQLLQLLQCVSQLDDLELFVKTTKAFDLLNPLQIKRCVLQYRYEVSETRLPDEIEKYAMQIAQDTVRSVYQKS
;
A
#
# COMPACT_ATOMS: atom_id res chain seq x y z
N TYR A 1 -19.74 1.02 -9.43
CA TYR A 1 -20.14 0.65 -8.07
C TYR A 1 -21.66 0.75 -7.93
N LYS A 2 -22.37 -0.37 -8.06
CA LYS A 2 -23.78 -0.47 -7.63
C LYS A 2 -23.74 -1.09 -6.22
N PRO A 3 -24.28 -0.44 -5.18
CA PRO A 3 -24.33 -1.07 -3.86
C PRO A 3 -25.36 -2.20 -3.89
N LYS A 4 -24.91 -3.45 -3.67
CA LYS A 4 -25.80 -4.57 -3.35
C LYS A 4 -26.03 -4.56 -1.84
N PHE A 5 -27.24 -4.22 -1.43
CA PHE A 5 -27.71 -4.45 -0.07
C PHE A 5 -28.38 -5.82 -0.05
N VAL A 6 -27.90 -6.72 0.82
CA VAL A 6 -28.66 -7.92 1.20
C VAL A 6 -28.79 -7.89 2.73
N GLN A 7 -30.03 -7.90 3.19
CA GLN A 7 -30.40 -7.92 4.59
C GLN A 7 -30.11 -9.33 5.13
N THR A 8 -29.29 -9.44 6.18
CA THR A 8 -29.06 -10.71 6.88
C THR A 8 -30.19 -10.96 7.88
N THR A 9 -31.10 -11.87 7.57
CA THR A 9 -31.98 -12.49 8.56
C THR A 9 -31.18 -13.54 9.34
N PHE A 10 -31.12 -13.38 10.66
CA PHE A 10 -30.63 -14.43 11.57
C PHE A 10 -31.71 -15.49 11.72
N GLU A 11 -31.60 -16.61 11.01
CA GLU A 11 -32.41 -17.79 11.29
C GLU A 11 -31.80 -18.63 12.41
N SER A 12 -32.63 -18.91 13.41
CA SER A 12 -32.30 -19.71 14.58
C SER A 12 -32.39 -21.19 14.24
N ASN A 13 -31.26 -21.91 14.27
CA ASN A 13 -31.21 -23.35 14.05
C ASN A 13 -31.96 -24.09 15.17
N ASN A 14 -33.14 -24.64 14.87
CA ASN A 14 -33.80 -25.64 15.69
C ASN A 14 -33.56 -27.02 15.07
N ARG A 15 -32.53 -27.73 15.53
CA ARG A 15 -32.27 -29.13 15.14
C ARG A 15 -32.97 -30.07 16.12
N ASN A 16 -34.10 -30.62 15.71
CA ASN A 16 -34.66 -31.81 16.32
C ASN A 16 -33.83 -33.03 15.87
N ASN A 17 -33.30 -33.73 16.85
CA ASN A 17 -32.46 -34.91 16.70
C ASN A 17 -33.33 -36.14 17.02
N THR A 18 -33.75 -36.89 16.02
CA THR A 18 -34.30 -38.24 16.17
C THR A 18 -33.39 -39.20 15.43
N ASN A 19 -32.48 -39.82 16.18
CA ASN A 19 -31.71 -40.98 15.74
C ASN A 19 -32.48 -42.21 16.19
N ASP A 20 -33.02 -42.96 15.24
CA ASP A 20 -33.26 -44.39 15.36
C ASP A 20 -32.85 -44.98 14.01
N ASP A 21 -31.79 -45.79 14.00
CA ASP A 21 -31.89 -47.15 13.48
C ASP A 21 -30.54 -47.87 13.45
N THR A 22 -30.65 -49.09 13.93
CA THR A 22 -29.72 -50.20 14.00
C THR A 22 -29.41 -50.84 12.63
N SER A 23 -28.12 -51.14 12.44
CA SER A 23 -27.53 -52.36 11.85
C SER A 23 -28.08 -53.01 10.56
N ASP A 24 -27.12 -53.22 9.65
CA ASP A 24 -26.78 -54.49 8.98
C ASP A 24 -26.98 -54.69 7.46
N THR A 25 -25.84 -55.07 6.86
CA THR A 25 -25.61 -56.07 5.79
C THR A 25 -25.99 -55.80 4.31
N SER A 26 -24.93 -55.62 3.52
CA SER A 26 -24.51 -56.38 2.32
C SER A 26 -25.41 -56.59 1.09
N ASP A 27 -24.75 -56.38 -0.06
CA ASP A 27 -24.74 -57.20 -1.30
C ASP A 27 -25.38 -56.65 -2.60
N THR A 28 -24.46 -56.50 -3.58
CA THR A 28 -24.50 -56.82 -5.03
C THR A 28 -25.49 -56.17 -6.02
N SER A 29 -24.87 -55.50 -7.01
CA SER A 29 -25.10 -55.51 -8.48
C SER A 29 -26.52 -55.53 -9.07
N ASP A 30 -26.85 -54.55 -9.92
CA ASP A 30 -26.94 -54.75 -11.39
C ASP A 30 -27.37 -53.48 -12.16
N THR A 31 -26.95 -53.46 -13.42
CA THR A 31 -27.03 -52.40 -14.42
C THR A 31 -28.41 -52.30 -15.07
N TYR A 32 -28.99 -51.10 -15.22
CA TYR A 32 -29.92 -50.76 -16.31
C TYR A 32 -29.77 -49.31 -16.74
N ASP A 33 -29.61 -49.13 -18.05
CA ASP A 33 -29.54 -47.88 -18.80
C ASP A 33 -30.91 -47.67 -19.47
N SER A 34 -31.50 -46.47 -19.33
CA SER A 34 -32.59 -46.00 -20.21
C SER A 34 -32.82 -44.50 -20.07
N ASP A 35 -32.55 -43.80 -21.18
CA ASP A 35 -32.92 -42.41 -21.51
C ASP A 35 -34.29 -41.95 -20.99
N LEU A 36 -34.34 -40.74 -20.41
CA LEU A 36 -35.50 -39.85 -20.55
C LEU A 36 -35.10 -38.37 -20.45
N GLY A 37 -35.06 -37.72 -21.62
CA GLY A 37 -35.64 -36.40 -21.90
C GLY A 37 -35.39 -35.21 -20.96
N SER A 38 -34.54 -34.31 -21.45
CA SER A 38 -34.50 -32.85 -21.24
C SER A 38 -35.77 -32.22 -20.60
N CYS A 39 -35.66 -31.80 -19.34
CA CYS A 39 -36.59 -30.89 -18.65
C CYS A 39 -35.82 -29.97 -17.68
N THR A 40 -34.72 -29.34 -18.11
CA THR A 40 -33.88 -28.51 -17.21
C THR A 40 -33.78 -27.03 -17.61
N ASN A 41 -34.45 -26.58 -18.68
CA ASN A 41 -34.29 -25.21 -19.16
C ASN A 41 -35.40 -24.23 -18.71
N SER A 42 -36.52 -24.70 -18.15
CA SER A 42 -37.62 -23.81 -17.72
C SER A 42 -37.49 -23.32 -16.28
N GLU A 43 -36.98 -24.17 -15.38
CA GLU A 43 -36.88 -23.83 -13.95
C GLU A 43 -35.78 -22.80 -13.67
N ASP A 44 -34.67 -22.85 -14.40
CA ASP A 44 -33.56 -21.88 -14.28
C ASP A 44 -33.92 -20.50 -14.87
N GLU A 45 -34.72 -20.45 -15.93
CA GLU A 45 -35.24 -19.20 -16.50
C GLU A 45 -36.29 -18.55 -15.60
N ASP A 46 -37.16 -19.35 -14.97
CA ASP A 46 -38.16 -18.88 -14.00
C ASP A 46 -37.52 -18.38 -12.69
N LEU A 47 -36.44 -19.02 -12.21
CA LEU A 47 -35.68 -18.57 -11.04
C LEU A 47 -34.98 -17.23 -11.32
N SER A 48 -34.36 -17.09 -12.49
CA SER A 48 -33.69 -15.85 -12.91
C SER A 48 -34.68 -14.70 -13.07
N MET A 49 -35.88 -14.98 -13.62
CA MET A 49 -36.95 -14.01 -13.72
C MET A 49 -37.50 -13.61 -12.35
N CYS A 50 -37.68 -14.55 -11.42
CA CYS A 50 -38.09 -14.27 -10.05
C CYS A 50 -37.05 -13.45 -9.27
N GLU A 51 -35.75 -13.75 -9.41
CA GLU A 51 -34.66 -13.00 -8.79
C GLU A 51 -34.59 -11.56 -9.33
N ALA A 52 -34.75 -11.38 -10.65
CA ALA A 52 -34.82 -10.06 -11.28
C ALA A 52 -36.06 -9.26 -10.83
N ILE A 53 -37.21 -9.92 -10.65
CA ILE A 53 -38.43 -9.31 -10.10
C ILE A 53 -38.21 -8.92 -8.63
N TRP A 54 -37.57 -9.77 -7.83
CA TRP A 54 -37.31 -9.51 -6.41
C TRP A 54 -36.29 -8.36 -6.20
N GLU A 55 -35.24 -8.29 -7.03
CA GLU A 55 -34.30 -7.17 -7.10
C GLU A 55 -34.99 -5.87 -7.56
N SER A 56 -36.01 -5.96 -8.43
CA SER A 56 -36.78 -4.80 -8.89
C SER A 56 -37.74 -4.25 -7.81
N VAL A 57 -38.25 -5.11 -6.93
CA VAL A 57 -39.22 -4.76 -5.87
C VAL A 57 -38.53 -4.13 -4.63
N HIS A 58 -37.28 -4.51 -4.33
CA HIS A 58 -36.55 -4.03 -3.13
C HIS A 58 -35.45 -3.00 -3.41
N ARG A 59 -35.57 -2.22 -4.48
CA ARG A 59 -34.57 -1.17 -4.77
C ARG A 59 -34.56 -0.13 -3.64
N PHE A 60 -33.40 0.08 -3.04
CA PHE A 60 -33.21 1.09 -1.99
C PHE A 60 -33.70 2.47 -2.45
N LYS A 61 -34.60 3.10 -1.69
CA LYS A 61 -35.17 4.40 -2.01
C LYS A 61 -34.45 5.49 -1.22
N TRP A 62 -33.76 6.37 -1.94
CA TRP A 62 -32.99 7.49 -1.36
C TRP A 62 -33.85 8.72 -1.07
N ASP A 63 -34.98 8.85 -1.77
CA ASP A 63 -35.87 10.02 -1.69
C ASP A 63 -36.94 9.86 -0.61
N VAL A 64 -37.20 8.62 -0.17
CA VAL A 64 -38.23 8.28 0.82
C VAL A 64 -37.69 7.20 1.76
N CYS A 65 -37.96 7.34 3.06
CA CYS A 65 -37.59 6.35 4.07
C CYS A 65 -38.70 5.30 4.22
N LEU A 66 -38.44 4.07 3.74
CA LEU A 66 -39.36 2.95 3.91
C LEU A 66 -39.09 2.19 5.22
N PRO A 67 -40.09 1.54 5.85
CA PRO A 67 -39.93 0.81 7.11
C PRO A 67 -38.89 -0.30 7.10
N ASP A 68 -38.69 -0.96 5.96
CA ASP A 68 -37.69 -2.01 5.72
C ASP A 68 -36.27 -1.46 5.52
N GLN A 69 -36.13 -0.13 5.41
CA GLN A 69 -34.87 0.58 5.11
C GLN A 69 -34.43 1.49 6.26
N MET A 70 -34.76 1.11 7.49
CA MET A 70 -34.33 1.76 8.72
C MET A 70 -34.01 0.72 9.80
N PHE A 71 -33.11 1.06 10.73
CA PHE A 71 -32.81 0.23 11.88
C PHE A 71 -33.43 0.87 13.12
N VAL A 72 -34.53 0.29 13.59
CA VAL A 72 -35.30 0.80 14.74
C VAL A 72 -34.60 0.39 16.03
N PHE A 73 -34.37 1.34 16.92
CA PHE A 73 -33.76 1.08 18.22
C PHE A 73 -34.30 2.01 19.31
N ALA A 74 -34.25 1.56 20.57
CA ALA A 74 -34.53 2.40 21.72
C ALA A 74 -33.29 3.21 22.11
N GLU A 75 -33.48 4.43 22.61
CA GLU A 75 -32.36 5.32 22.99
C GLU A 75 -31.42 4.66 24.02
N ASN A 76 -31.97 3.86 24.93
CA ASN A 76 -31.21 3.10 25.93
C ASN A 76 -30.28 2.03 25.32
N ASP A 77 -30.60 1.51 24.14
CA ASP A 77 -29.82 0.47 23.46
C ASP A 77 -28.70 1.05 22.59
N MET A 78 -28.65 2.38 22.44
CA MET A 78 -27.66 3.08 21.61
C MET A 78 -26.23 2.61 21.89
N GLU A 79 -25.84 2.58 23.17
CA GLU A 79 -24.49 2.22 23.55
C GLU A 79 -24.15 0.76 23.20
N THR A 80 -25.09 -0.16 23.44
CA THR A 80 -24.94 -1.59 23.12
C THR A 80 -24.79 -1.81 21.61
N ILE A 81 -25.60 -1.12 20.80
CA ILE A 81 -25.53 -1.18 19.34
C ILE A 81 -24.15 -0.71 18.86
N LEU A 82 -23.71 0.47 19.31
CA LEU A 82 -22.44 1.03 18.88
C LEU A 82 -21.25 0.19 19.35
N ASN A 83 -21.29 -0.34 20.58
CA ASN A 83 -20.24 -1.22 21.08
C ASN A 83 -20.16 -2.51 20.26
N THR A 84 -21.30 -3.08 19.87
CA THR A 84 -21.35 -4.31 19.07
C THR A 84 -20.90 -4.06 17.63
N ALA A 85 -21.41 -3.01 16.99
CA ALA A 85 -21.15 -2.69 15.59
C ALA A 85 -19.75 -2.13 15.33
N ILE A 86 -19.16 -1.41 16.28
CA ILE A 86 -17.89 -0.68 16.09
C ILE A 86 -16.75 -1.34 16.87
N ILE A 87 -16.92 -1.56 18.18
CA ILE A 87 -15.84 -2.03 19.06
C ILE A 87 -15.67 -3.56 18.98
N GLY A 88 -16.79 -4.29 18.98
CA GLY A 88 -16.83 -5.75 18.96
C GLY A 88 -16.58 -6.37 17.59
N PHE A 89 -16.51 -5.57 16.52
CA PHE A 89 -16.32 -6.08 15.16
C PHE A 89 -14.88 -6.58 14.96
N LYS A 90 -14.73 -7.89 14.74
CA LYS A 90 -13.40 -8.53 14.72
C LYS A 90 -12.72 -8.51 13.35
N GLN A 91 -13.43 -8.89 12.29
CA GLN A 91 -12.99 -8.89 10.89
C GLN A 91 -14.16 -9.40 10.02
N PRO A 92 -14.37 -8.86 8.80
CA PRO A 92 -15.38 -9.38 7.89
C PRO A 92 -14.94 -10.75 7.35
N LYS A 93 -15.85 -11.72 7.38
CA LYS A 93 -15.63 -13.08 6.84
C LYS A 93 -16.07 -13.21 5.39
N SER A 94 -16.91 -12.29 4.92
CA SER A 94 -17.44 -12.21 3.57
C SER A 94 -17.42 -10.77 3.06
N HIS A 95 -17.40 -10.60 1.75
CA HIS A 95 -17.50 -9.29 1.09
C HIS A 95 -18.74 -8.50 1.55
N LEU A 96 -19.85 -9.20 1.82
CA LEU A 96 -21.09 -8.58 2.29
C LEU A 96 -20.97 -7.97 3.70
N GLU A 97 -20.00 -8.43 4.49
CA GLU A 97 -19.81 -7.97 5.87
C GLU A 97 -18.92 -6.71 5.97
N ILE A 98 -18.25 -6.31 4.87
CA ILE A 98 -17.27 -5.21 4.87
C ILE A 98 -17.89 -3.92 5.39
N TRP A 99 -19.09 -3.57 4.92
CA TRP A 99 -19.78 -2.32 5.27
C TRP A 99 -20.86 -2.47 6.33
N VAL A 100 -20.93 -3.60 7.04
CA VAL A 100 -21.95 -3.81 8.07
C VAL A 100 -21.95 -2.69 9.12
N PRO A 101 -20.80 -2.23 9.66
CA PRO A 101 -20.81 -1.10 10.58
C PRO A 101 -21.37 0.18 9.97
N ALA A 102 -20.98 0.52 8.73
CA ALA A 102 -21.50 1.68 8.02
C ALA A 102 -23.02 1.57 7.78
N ASN A 103 -23.49 0.39 7.39
CA ASN A 103 -24.91 0.11 7.14
C ASN A 103 -25.73 0.26 8.43
N ILE A 104 -25.26 -0.30 9.56
CA ILE A 104 -25.95 -0.18 10.86
C ILE A 104 -26.05 1.31 11.25
N VAL A 105 -24.93 2.04 11.22
CA VAL A 105 -24.89 3.46 11.59
C VAL A 105 -25.83 4.28 10.68
N PHE A 106 -25.82 4.02 9.37
CA PHE A 106 -26.66 4.72 8.42
C PHE A 106 -28.15 4.41 8.60
N LEU A 107 -28.54 3.14 8.74
CA LEU A 107 -29.94 2.74 8.91
C LEU A 107 -30.51 3.25 10.26
N SER A 108 -29.69 3.29 11.32
CA SER A 108 -30.03 3.93 12.59
C SER A 108 -30.19 5.44 12.44
N ALA A 109 -29.33 6.09 11.65
CA ALA A 109 -29.45 7.53 11.36
C ALA A 109 -30.73 7.84 10.58
N ARG A 110 -31.15 7.00 9.63
CA ARG A 110 -32.44 7.15 8.94
C ARG A 110 -33.62 7.06 9.91
N TYR A 111 -33.63 6.06 10.79
CA TYR A 111 -34.68 5.97 11.83
C TYR A 111 -34.72 7.23 12.70
N ALA A 112 -33.55 7.67 13.21
CA ALA A 112 -33.46 8.83 14.08
C ALA A 112 -33.95 10.13 13.39
N HIS A 113 -33.65 10.30 12.09
CA HIS A 113 -34.05 11.48 11.32
C HIS A 113 -35.52 11.50 10.92
N TYR A 114 -36.04 10.40 10.37
CA TYR A 114 -37.37 10.37 9.75
C TYR A 114 -38.50 10.01 10.71
N VAL A 115 -38.21 9.32 11.83
CA VAL A 115 -39.23 8.80 12.75
C VAL A 115 -39.11 9.39 14.16
N SER A 116 -37.87 9.65 14.61
CA SER A 116 -37.61 10.08 15.99
C SER A 116 -37.34 11.59 16.09
N THR A 117 -36.21 12.01 16.69
CA THR A 117 -35.89 13.40 16.98
C THR A 117 -34.52 13.79 16.41
N ALA A 118 -34.39 15.07 16.04
CA ALA A 118 -33.11 15.62 15.57
C ALA A 118 -31.99 15.49 16.61
N GLU A 119 -32.33 15.53 17.91
CA GLU A 119 -31.35 15.38 18.99
C GLU A 119 -30.82 13.95 19.07
N LEU A 120 -31.68 12.94 18.91
CA LEU A 120 -31.27 11.54 18.87
C LEU A 120 -30.29 11.30 17.72
N LEU A 121 -30.57 11.84 16.52
CA LEU A 121 -29.69 11.75 15.36
C LEU A 121 -28.30 12.34 15.66
N LYS A 122 -28.26 13.56 16.21
CA LYS A 122 -27.02 14.26 16.52
C LYS A 122 -26.18 13.50 17.54
N THR A 123 -26.81 13.06 18.63
CA THR A 123 -26.15 12.32 19.71
C THR A 123 -25.65 10.96 19.21
N PHE A 124 -26.46 10.23 18.44
CA PHE A 124 -26.09 8.94 17.86
C PHE A 124 -24.90 9.04 16.92
N LEU A 125 -24.92 9.97 15.94
CA LEU A 125 -23.82 10.13 14.99
C LEU A 125 -22.54 10.64 15.67
N ARG A 126 -22.65 11.56 16.64
CA ARG A 126 -21.50 12.02 17.42
C ARG A 126 -20.84 10.87 18.19
N ALA A 127 -21.64 10.04 18.87
CA ALA A 127 -21.14 8.88 19.59
C ALA A 127 -20.52 7.83 18.65
N SER A 128 -21.12 7.62 17.48
CA SER A 128 -20.62 6.71 16.44
C SER A 128 -19.23 7.14 15.96
N VAL A 129 -19.09 8.39 15.49
CA VAL A 129 -17.82 8.94 15.00
C VAL A 129 -16.75 8.92 16.10
N ALA A 130 -17.11 9.27 17.33
CA ALA A 130 -16.18 9.23 18.47
C ALA A 130 -15.66 7.82 18.78
N LYS A 131 -16.53 6.80 18.75
CA LYS A 131 -16.13 5.40 18.97
C LYS A 131 -15.27 4.87 17.82
N ILE A 132 -15.57 5.23 16.56
CA ILE A 132 -14.72 4.86 15.42
C ILE A 132 -13.34 5.50 15.55
N ALA A 133 -13.28 6.80 15.88
CA ALA A 133 -12.02 7.51 16.09
C ALA A 133 -11.19 6.89 17.22
N MET A 134 -11.83 6.44 18.31
CA MET A 134 -11.17 5.71 19.38
C MET A 134 -10.54 4.40 18.88
N VAL A 135 -11.28 3.59 18.10
CA VAL A 135 -10.77 2.32 17.56
C VAL A 135 -9.58 2.55 16.63
N VAL A 136 -9.67 3.54 15.73
CA VAL A 136 -8.58 3.93 14.82
C VAL A 136 -7.34 4.35 15.62
N LYS A 137 -7.50 5.17 16.66
CA LYS A 137 -6.37 5.64 17.49
C LYS A 137 -5.68 4.52 18.26
N VAL A 138 -6.45 3.57 18.80
CA VAL A 138 -5.92 2.42 19.54
C VAL A 138 -5.19 1.46 18.61
N ARG A 139 -5.68 1.24 17.39
CA ARG A 139 -5.13 0.29 16.42
C ARG A 139 -4.39 0.95 15.24
N LYS A 140 -3.70 2.07 15.49
CA LYS A 140 -3.06 2.91 14.47
C LYS A 140 -1.90 2.26 13.68
N ILE A 141 -1.48 1.06 14.04
CA ILE A 141 -0.40 0.29 13.38
C ILE A 141 -1.00 -0.92 12.63
N ASP A 142 -2.28 -1.24 12.84
CA ASP A 142 -2.92 -2.36 12.16
C ASP A 142 -3.48 -1.90 10.81
N ILE A 143 -2.75 -2.25 9.75
CA ILE A 143 -3.13 -1.88 8.38
C ILE A 143 -4.52 -2.37 7.99
N HIS A 144 -4.92 -3.57 8.42
CA HIS A 144 -6.24 -4.10 8.10
C HIS A 144 -7.33 -3.23 8.74
N MET A 145 -7.13 -2.82 9.99
CA MET A 145 -8.08 -1.97 10.71
C MET A 145 -8.17 -0.55 10.12
N LEU A 146 -7.04 0.04 9.73
CA LEU A 146 -7.04 1.38 9.11
C LEU A 146 -7.77 1.37 7.77
N VAL A 147 -7.47 0.40 6.92
CA VAL A 147 -8.09 0.25 5.59
C VAL A 147 -9.57 -0.07 5.70
N PHE A 148 -9.94 -0.97 6.64
CA PHE A 148 -11.32 -1.30 6.94
C PHE A 148 -12.14 -0.05 7.32
N TRP A 149 -11.60 0.80 8.20
CA TRP A 149 -12.29 2.03 8.61
C TRP A 149 -12.31 3.10 7.53
N ILE A 150 -11.27 3.21 6.68
CA ILE A 150 -11.32 4.07 5.50
C ILE A 150 -12.48 3.67 4.58
N SER A 151 -12.66 2.37 4.33
CA SER A 151 -13.77 1.86 3.50
C SER A 151 -15.14 2.15 4.14
N ASN A 152 -15.32 1.80 5.42
CA ASN A 152 -16.57 2.03 6.13
C ASN A 152 -16.94 3.51 6.27
N LEU A 153 -15.97 4.37 6.61
CA LEU A 153 -16.21 5.81 6.72
C LEU A 153 -16.53 6.43 5.36
N SER A 154 -15.84 6.02 4.29
CA SER A 154 -16.13 6.48 2.92
C SER A 154 -17.54 6.07 2.50
N GLN A 155 -17.95 4.84 2.80
CA GLN A 155 -19.28 4.34 2.49
C GLN A 155 -20.37 5.05 3.30
N LEU A 156 -20.14 5.25 4.61
CA LEU A 156 -21.06 6.01 5.46
C LEU A 156 -21.21 7.44 4.98
N LEU A 157 -20.11 8.12 4.65
CA LEU A 157 -20.13 9.48 4.09
C LEU A 157 -20.91 9.53 2.78
N PHE A 158 -20.73 8.55 1.90
CA PHE A 158 -21.50 8.43 0.68
C PHE A 158 -23.01 8.30 0.97
N TYR A 159 -23.40 7.42 1.89
CA TYR A 159 -24.82 7.24 2.25
C TYR A 159 -25.45 8.51 2.80
N LEU A 160 -24.78 9.20 3.72
CA LEU A 160 -25.28 10.46 4.29
C LEU A 160 -25.43 11.55 3.24
N LYS A 161 -24.52 11.62 2.26
CA LYS A 161 -24.62 12.57 1.14
C LYS A 161 -25.69 12.20 0.12
N LYS A 162 -26.00 10.91 0.00
CA LYS A 162 -26.90 10.40 -1.03
C LYS A 162 -28.37 10.49 -0.62
N ASP A 163 -28.68 10.36 0.67
CA ASP A 163 -30.03 10.48 1.21
C ASP A 163 -30.45 11.96 1.33
N PHE A 164 -31.61 12.31 0.76
CA PHE A 164 -32.05 13.71 0.59
C PHE A 164 -32.35 14.42 1.92
N GLY A 165 -32.87 13.71 2.92
CA GLY A 165 -33.13 14.30 4.24
C GLY A 165 -31.85 14.42 5.06
N LEU A 166 -31.02 13.38 5.01
CA LEU A 166 -29.79 13.33 5.82
C LEU A 166 -28.70 14.27 5.31
N VAL A 167 -28.60 14.55 4.01
CA VAL A 167 -27.50 15.37 3.46
C VAL A 167 -27.40 16.76 4.10
N VAL A 168 -28.54 17.39 4.39
CA VAL A 168 -28.57 18.69 5.08
C VAL A 168 -28.48 18.52 6.59
N ALA A 169 -29.23 17.57 7.16
CA ALA A 169 -29.33 17.37 8.61
C ALA A 169 -28.02 16.91 9.27
N THR A 170 -27.11 16.30 8.49
CA THR A 170 -25.86 15.70 8.99
C THR A 170 -24.60 16.41 8.48
N ALA A 171 -24.71 17.64 7.97
CA ALA A 171 -23.60 18.37 7.37
C ALA A 171 -22.36 18.47 8.30
N GLU A 172 -22.56 18.75 9.59
CA GLU A 172 -21.48 18.79 10.58
C GLU A 172 -20.80 17.42 10.76
N HIS A 173 -21.59 16.34 10.83
CA HIS A 173 -21.06 14.98 10.97
C HIS A 173 -20.36 14.50 9.70
N GLN A 174 -20.84 14.90 8.52
CA GLN A 174 -20.16 14.61 7.25
C GLN A 174 -18.76 15.22 7.19
N LEU A 175 -18.59 16.44 7.68
CA LEU A 175 -17.28 17.06 7.83
C LEU A 175 -16.41 16.26 8.79
N ALA A 176 -16.92 15.93 9.97
CA ALA A 176 -16.16 15.17 10.98
C ALA A 176 -15.74 13.78 10.46
N ILE A 177 -16.60 13.11 9.68
CA ILE A 177 -16.28 11.84 9.03
C ILE A 177 -15.19 12.04 7.97
N ALA A 178 -15.27 13.09 7.15
CA ALA A 178 -14.25 13.38 6.13
C ALA A 178 -12.87 13.67 6.76
N GLU A 179 -12.84 14.44 7.85
CA GLU A 179 -11.62 14.68 8.64
C GLU A 179 -11.06 13.37 9.20
N LEU A 180 -11.92 12.50 9.74
CA LEU A 180 -11.51 11.20 10.26
C LEU A 180 -10.98 10.25 9.17
N ILE A 181 -11.54 10.29 7.95
CA ILE A 181 -10.98 9.57 6.80
C ILE A 181 -9.56 10.06 6.53
N SER A 182 -9.34 11.38 6.52
CA SER A 182 -8.02 11.98 6.28
C SER A 182 -7.01 11.65 7.38
N GLU A 183 -7.43 11.68 8.65
CA GLU A 183 -6.59 11.28 9.79
C GLU A 183 -6.20 9.80 9.67
N THR A 184 -7.17 8.92 9.38
CA THR A 184 -6.95 7.48 9.22
C THR A 184 -6.02 7.17 8.05
N TYR A 185 -6.20 7.85 6.92
CA TYR A 185 -5.30 7.76 5.76
C TYR A 185 -3.88 8.19 6.10
N THR A 186 -3.71 9.27 6.87
CA THR A 186 -2.38 9.76 7.28
C THR A 186 -1.68 8.75 8.18
N LEU A 187 -2.40 8.11 9.11
CA LEU A 187 -1.87 7.03 9.95
C LEU A 187 -1.43 5.83 9.12
N LEU A 188 -2.26 5.43 8.13
CA LEU A 188 -1.97 4.34 7.21
C LEU A 188 -0.70 4.59 6.40
N VAL A 189 -0.57 5.79 5.83
CA VAL A 189 0.62 6.18 5.06
C VAL A 189 1.86 6.15 5.95
N LYS A 190 1.80 6.80 7.11
CA LYS A 190 2.92 6.89 8.04
C LYS A 190 3.40 5.52 8.52
N ASP A 191 2.48 4.61 8.85
CA ASP A 191 2.85 3.24 9.26
C ASP A 191 3.49 2.48 8.09
N SER A 192 2.93 2.61 6.88
CA SER A 192 3.47 1.95 5.68
C SER A 192 4.87 2.45 5.32
N GLU A 193 5.10 3.77 5.38
CA GLU A 193 6.42 4.38 5.18
C GLU A 193 7.42 3.91 6.24
N GLN A 194 7.03 3.86 7.52
CA GLN A 194 7.90 3.35 8.59
C GLN A 194 8.27 1.87 8.41
N ARG A 195 7.37 1.06 7.85
CA ARG A 195 7.68 -0.33 7.51
C ARG A 195 8.62 -0.41 6.32
N LEU A 196 8.40 0.41 5.30
CA LEU A 196 9.26 0.48 4.12
C LEU A 196 10.68 0.91 4.49
N ASP A 197 10.80 1.95 5.32
CA ASP A 197 12.06 2.52 5.80
C ASP A 197 12.99 1.46 6.42
N LYS A 198 12.43 0.57 7.24
CA LYS A 198 13.17 -0.51 7.93
C LYS A 198 13.81 -1.52 7.00
N ILE A 199 13.21 -1.74 5.82
CA ILE A 199 13.67 -2.74 4.87
C ILE A 199 14.40 -2.11 3.67
N LEU A 200 14.29 -0.79 3.46
CA LEU A 200 14.77 -0.09 2.28
C LEU A 200 16.28 -0.20 2.10
N GLU A 201 17.07 0.19 3.10
CA GLU A 201 18.54 0.11 3.02
C GLU A 201 19.07 -1.32 2.80
N PRO A 202 18.71 -2.33 3.63
CA PRO A 202 19.22 -3.68 3.43
C PRO A 202 18.75 -4.31 2.11
N ALA A 203 17.51 -4.04 1.67
CA ALA A 203 16.96 -4.59 0.42
C ALA A 203 17.50 -3.94 -0.85
N MET A 204 17.77 -2.63 -0.82
CA MET A 204 18.07 -1.87 -2.05
C MET A 204 19.53 -1.44 -2.16
N LEU A 205 20.16 -1.06 -1.04
CA LEU A 205 21.52 -0.49 -1.03
C LEU A 205 22.58 -1.52 -0.65
N GLU A 206 22.24 -2.47 0.23
CA GLU A 206 23.20 -3.48 0.70
C GLU A 206 23.10 -4.81 -0.07
N TYR A 207 21.91 -5.17 -0.55
CA TYR A 207 21.68 -6.43 -1.26
C TYR A 207 22.44 -6.52 -2.59
N GLU A 208 23.38 -7.47 -2.66
CA GLU A 208 24.19 -7.77 -3.85
C GLU A 208 23.60 -8.97 -4.61
N GLN A 209 23.08 -8.74 -5.82
CA GLN A 209 22.48 -9.78 -6.68
C GLN A 209 23.51 -10.84 -7.12
N ILE A 210 24.76 -10.43 -7.37
CA ILE A 210 25.82 -11.31 -7.86
C ILE A 210 26.69 -11.72 -6.67
N THR A 211 26.38 -12.87 -6.08
CA THR A 211 27.19 -13.44 -5.00
C THR A 211 28.50 -14.00 -5.60
N GLY A 212 29.66 -13.48 -5.17
CA GLY A 212 30.98 -14.02 -5.54
C GLY A 212 31.85 -13.15 -6.43
N LEU A 213 31.49 -11.88 -6.67
CA LEU A 213 32.45 -10.89 -7.18
C LEU A 213 33.49 -10.58 -6.10
N GLU A 214 34.76 -10.44 -6.51
CA GLU A 214 35.81 -9.96 -5.60
C GLU A 214 35.40 -8.60 -5.01
N PRO A 215 35.72 -8.34 -3.72
CA PRO A 215 35.38 -7.07 -3.10
C PRO A 215 35.97 -5.92 -3.92
N VAL A 216 35.16 -4.90 -4.21
CA VAL A 216 35.60 -3.74 -4.98
C VAL A 216 36.70 -3.01 -4.22
N ASP A 217 37.89 -3.02 -4.79
CA ASP A 217 39.04 -2.31 -4.25
C ASP A 217 38.95 -0.82 -4.58
N PHE A 218 39.14 0.02 -3.56
CA PHE A 218 39.12 1.47 -3.71
C PHE A 218 40.55 2.04 -3.76
N ALA A 219 40.73 3.08 -4.56
CA ALA A 219 42.04 3.70 -4.78
C ALA A 219 42.69 4.23 -3.49
N ASP A 220 41.87 4.73 -2.55
CA ASP A 220 42.29 5.33 -1.28
C ASP A 220 42.41 4.36 -0.09
N ASP A 221 42.15 3.06 -0.28
CA ASP A 221 42.20 2.11 0.83
C ASP A 221 43.64 1.68 1.15
N TRP A 222 44.29 2.43 2.04
CA TRP A 222 45.62 2.12 2.56
C TRP A 222 45.67 0.83 3.39
N SER A 223 44.53 0.31 3.85
CA SER A 223 44.48 -0.90 4.68
C SER A 223 44.94 -2.16 3.93
N ARG A 224 45.00 -2.13 2.59
CA ARG A 224 45.60 -3.18 1.75
C ARG A 224 47.11 -3.33 1.92
N TYR A 225 47.80 -2.25 2.30
CA TYR A 225 49.25 -2.28 2.56
C TYR A 225 49.57 -2.78 3.97
N PHE A 226 48.65 -2.61 4.92
CA PHE A 226 48.79 -3.08 6.30
C PHE A 226 48.21 -4.49 6.53
N ARG A 227 47.33 -4.98 5.65
CA ARG A 227 46.82 -6.38 5.64
C ARG A 227 47.64 -7.36 4.80
N ARG A 228 48.81 -6.96 4.28
CA ARG A 228 49.66 -7.84 3.45
C ARG A 228 50.49 -8.86 4.24
N SER A 229 50.33 -8.94 5.56
CA SER A 229 50.98 -9.96 6.39
C SER A 229 49.99 -10.65 7.32
N ARG A 230 49.06 -11.43 6.75
CA ARG A 230 48.65 -12.75 7.28
C ARG A 230 47.60 -13.38 6.37
N THR A 231 47.91 -14.62 5.96
CA THR A 231 47.03 -15.63 5.34
C THR A 231 46.65 -15.45 3.87
N ARG A 232 47.54 -15.92 2.98
CA ARG A 232 47.11 -16.70 1.82
C ARG A 232 46.27 -17.88 2.34
N LYS A 233 44.97 -17.93 2.06
CA LYS A 233 44.20 -19.17 2.20
C LYS A 233 44.44 -20.03 0.95
N PRO A 234 44.59 -21.37 1.10
CA PRO A 234 44.81 -22.25 -0.04
C PRO A 234 43.55 -22.33 -0.90
N THR A 235 43.76 -22.35 -2.21
CA THR A 235 42.76 -22.64 -3.23
C THR A 235 42.21 -24.05 -3.00
N THR A 236 41.02 -24.17 -2.43
CA THR A 236 40.23 -25.41 -2.47
C THR A 236 39.06 -25.20 -3.40
N ASN A 237 39.17 -25.77 -4.60
CA ASN A 237 38.05 -26.05 -5.48
C ASN A 237 36.99 -26.83 -4.69
N ASN A 238 35.88 -26.18 -4.35
CA ASN A 238 34.63 -26.83 -3.98
C ASN A 238 33.50 -26.12 -4.70
N LEU A 239 33.17 -26.67 -5.87
CA LEU A 239 32.15 -26.18 -6.80
C LEU A 239 30.73 -26.62 -6.43
N LEU A 240 30.48 -27.18 -5.25
CA LEU A 240 29.15 -27.66 -4.88
C LEU A 240 28.89 -27.45 -3.38
N GLN A 241 27.75 -26.81 -3.11
CA GLN A 241 27.00 -26.83 -1.85
C GLN A 241 27.64 -26.18 -0.61
N THR A 242 27.31 -24.90 -0.42
CA THR A 242 26.75 -24.43 0.86
C THR A 242 25.76 -23.31 0.59
N GLN A 243 24.49 -23.66 0.33
CA GLN A 243 23.36 -22.82 0.76
C GLN A 243 23.34 -22.87 2.30
N GLN A 244 24.29 -22.15 2.92
CA GLN A 244 24.20 -21.87 4.34
C GLN A 244 23.11 -20.84 4.50
N TYR A 245 22.03 -21.25 5.15
CA TYR A 245 20.98 -20.44 5.75
C TYR A 245 21.55 -19.15 6.36
N LEU A 246 21.62 -18.09 5.58
CA LEU A 246 21.73 -16.73 6.10
C LEU A 246 20.32 -16.33 6.56
N PRO A 247 20.16 -15.84 7.79
CA PRO A 247 18.86 -15.43 8.31
C PRO A 247 18.29 -14.34 7.41
N HIS A 248 17.08 -14.57 6.86
CA HIS A 248 16.23 -13.64 6.12
C HIS A 248 16.97 -12.46 5.46
N THR A 249 17.69 -12.71 4.36
CA THR A 249 18.28 -11.62 3.59
C THR A 249 17.13 -10.82 2.95
N LEU A 250 17.03 -9.54 3.32
CA LEU A 250 16.09 -8.63 2.69
C LEU A 250 16.55 -8.38 1.25
N THR A 251 15.62 -8.46 0.31
CA THR A 251 15.89 -8.31 -1.13
C THR A 251 14.92 -7.30 -1.72
N PRO A 252 15.13 -6.81 -2.96
CA PRO A 252 14.15 -5.96 -3.64
C PRO A 252 12.76 -6.59 -3.70
N ASN A 253 12.68 -7.93 -3.77
CA ASN A 253 11.40 -8.65 -3.71
C ASN A 253 10.67 -8.51 -2.37
N SER A 254 11.39 -8.24 -1.27
CA SER A 254 10.77 -7.94 0.03
C SER A 254 10.00 -6.63 -0.02
N ILE A 255 10.50 -5.62 -0.75
CA ILE A 255 9.81 -4.33 -0.97
C ILE A 255 8.51 -4.57 -1.76
N THR A 256 8.62 -5.24 -2.90
CA THR A 256 7.47 -5.50 -3.78
C THR A 256 6.43 -6.42 -3.13
N SER A 257 6.87 -7.42 -2.35
CA SER A 257 5.98 -8.29 -1.58
C SER A 257 5.19 -7.52 -0.51
N MET A 258 5.85 -6.59 0.19
CA MET A 258 5.17 -5.74 1.16
C MET A 258 4.13 -4.83 0.48
N LEU A 259 4.50 -4.17 -0.62
CA LEU A 259 3.57 -3.32 -1.39
C LEU A 259 2.39 -4.14 -1.95
N THR A 260 2.65 -5.34 -2.46
CA THR A 260 1.61 -6.27 -2.93
C THR A 260 0.65 -6.63 -1.80
N SER A 261 1.17 -6.89 -0.59
CA SER A 261 0.35 -7.18 0.58
C SER A 261 -0.56 -5.99 0.94
N ILE A 262 -0.02 -4.77 0.94
CA ILE A 262 -0.80 -3.55 1.20
C ILE A 262 -1.91 -3.37 0.15
N LEU A 263 -1.58 -3.51 -1.14
CA LEU A 263 -2.55 -3.40 -2.23
C LEU A 263 -3.63 -4.49 -2.15
N HIS A 264 -3.27 -5.70 -1.76
CA HIS A 264 -4.23 -6.77 -1.53
C HIS A 264 -5.22 -6.39 -0.43
N VAL A 265 -4.75 -5.78 0.66
CA VAL A 265 -5.62 -5.30 1.75
C VAL A 265 -6.56 -4.18 1.27
N PHE A 266 -6.08 -3.24 0.44
CA PHE A 266 -6.95 -2.23 -0.16
C PHE A 266 -8.06 -2.85 -1.03
N ARG A 267 -7.71 -3.87 -1.81
CA ARG A 267 -8.67 -4.60 -2.66
C ARG A 267 -9.66 -5.42 -1.82
N SER A 268 -9.19 -6.10 -0.77
CA SER A 268 -10.04 -6.94 0.09
C SER A 268 -11.11 -6.15 0.83
N TYR A 269 -10.83 -4.89 1.18
CA TYR A 269 -11.79 -3.99 1.82
C TYR A 269 -12.46 -3.02 0.84
N GLU A 270 -12.28 -3.22 -0.46
CA GLU A 270 -12.95 -2.44 -1.51
C GLU A 270 -12.74 -0.92 -1.37
N VAL A 271 -11.52 -0.51 -1.05
CA VAL A 271 -11.17 0.91 -0.97
C VAL A 271 -11.27 1.56 -2.34
N HIS A 272 -11.78 2.78 -2.36
CA HIS A 272 -11.96 3.54 -3.60
C HIS A 272 -10.63 3.66 -4.38
N PRO A 273 -10.60 3.41 -5.71
CA PRO A 273 -9.38 3.39 -6.51
C PRO A 273 -8.54 4.67 -6.43
N LEU A 274 -9.18 5.84 -6.26
CA LEU A 274 -8.46 7.11 -6.08
C LEU A 274 -7.64 7.15 -4.79
N ILE A 275 -8.16 6.62 -3.68
CA ILE A 275 -7.43 6.56 -2.40
C ILE A 275 -6.25 5.59 -2.54
N THR A 276 -6.47 4.44 -3.19
CA THR A 276 -5.40 3.49 -3.51
C THR A 276 -4.31 4.13 -4.36
N ALA A 277 -4.68 4.83 -5.44
CA ALA A 277 -3.71 5.50 -6.32
C ALA A 277 -2.90 6.57 -5.58
N GLN A 278 -3.55 7.37 -4.73
CA GLN A 278 -2.88 8.38 -3.89
C GLN A 278 -1.89 7.75 -2.92
N ALA A 279 -2.29 6.68 -2.22
CA ALA A 279 -1.40 5.97 -1.29
C ALA A 279 -0.20 5.35 -2.02
N THR A 280 -0.43 4.70 -3.16
CA THR A 280 0.64 4.12 -3.98
C THR A 280 1.62 5.19 -4.47
N ALA A 281 1.12 6.32 -4.97
CA ALA A 281 1.96 7.44 -5.39
C ALA A 281 2.83 7.95 -4.23
N GLN A 282 2.25 8.10 -3.03
CA GLN A 282 2.96 8.54 -1.85
C GLN A 282 4.06 7.56 -1.43
N PHE A 283 3.79 6.24 -1.44
CA PHE A 283 4.79 5.22 -1.09
C PHE A 283 6.01 5.27 -2.00
N PHE A 284 5.80 5.42 -3.31
CA PHE A 284 6.90 5.50 -4.26
C PHE A 284 7.63 6.83 -4.25
N HIS A 285 6.92 7.93 -3.99
CA HIS A 285 7.56 9.22 -3.76
C HIS A 285 8.49 9.16 -2.54
N PHE A 286 8.01 8.65 -1.41
CA PHE A 286 8.80 8.44 -0.21
C PHE A 286 10.01 7.53 -0.51
N PHE A 287 9.78 6.37 -1.12
CA PHE A 287 10.85 5.43 -1.49
C PHE A 287 11.95 6.10 -2.33
N ALA A 288 11.57 6.84 -3.37
CA ALA A 288 12.53 7.45 -4.28
C ALA A 288 13.37 8.54 -3.58
N CYS A 289 12.71 9.41 -2.79
CA CYS A 289 13.37 10.45 -2.00
C CYS A 289 14.33 9.85 -0.96
N GLU A 290 13.89 8.81 -0.26
CA GLU A 290 14.67 8.13 0.77
C GLU A 290 15.89 7.39 0.20
N MET A 291 15.72 6.71 -0.93
CA MET A 291 16.84 6.12 -1.68
C MET A 291 17.84 7.18 -2.11
N PHE A 292 17.36 8.28 -2.71
CA PHE A 292 18.19 9.39 -3.17
C PHE A 292 19.03 9.97 -2.03
N ASN A 293 18.37 10.28 -0.89
CA ASN A 293 19.02 10.89 0.27
C ASN A 293 20.07 9.95 0.87
N ARG A 294 19.76 8.67 1.07
CA ARG A 294 20.71 7.70 1.65
C ARG A 294 21.96 7.52 0.79
N ILE A 295 21.80 7.46 -0.54
CA ILE A 295 22.93 7.36 -1.47
C ILE A 295 23.84 8.59 -1.33
N LEU A 296 23.24 9.78 -1.40
CA LEU A 296 23.99 11.04 -1.42
C LEU A 296 24.63 11.39 -0.07
N MET A 297 24.06 10.93 1.05
CA MET A 297 24.57 11.20 2.40
C MET A 297 25.70 10.26 2.83
N ASN A 298 25.79 9.07 2.23
CA ASN A 298 26.76 8.05 2.63
C ASN A 298 27.74 7.73 1.50
N LYS A 299 28.99 8.19 1.66
CA LYS A 299 30.09 7.93 0.73
C LYS A 299 30.29 6.44 0.38
N LYS A 300 29.83 5.50 1.22
CA LYS A 300 29.84 4.05 0.92
C LYS A 300 29.11 3.73 -0.40
N TYR A 301 28.05 4.47 -0.73
CA TYR A 301 27.19 4.23 -1.90
C TYR A 301 27.55 5.09 -3.10
N VAL A 302 28.44 6.08 -2.94
CA VAL A 302 28.84 7.03 -3.98
C VAL A 302 30.05 6.47 -4.75
N CYS A 303 29.83 5.38 -5.50
CA CYS A 303 30.82 4.78 -6.41
C CYS A 303 30.11 4.02 -7.55
N ARG A 304 30.83 3.76 -8.64
CA ARG A 304 30.30 3.12 -9.86
C ARG A 304 29.64 1.76 -9.59
N SER A 305 30.34 0.84 -8.92
CA SER A 305 29.84 -0.51 -8.62
C SER A 305 28.55 -0.48 -7.80
N LYS A 306 28.49 0.35 -6.75
CA LYS A 306 27.27 0.51 -5.96
C LYS A 306 26.15 1.15 -6.76
N ALA A 307 26.44 2.13 -7.60
CA ALA A 307 25.43 2.73 -8.48
C ALA A 307 24.85 1.71 -9.48
N LEU A 308 25.68 0.83 -10.05
CA LEU A 308 25.21 -0.28 -10.91
C LEU A 308 24.36 -1.28 -10.13
N GLN A 309 24.83 -1.71 -8.95
CA GLN A 309 24.09 -2.63 -8.09
C GLN A 309 22.71 -2.08 -7.72
N ILE A 310 22.65 -0.83 -7.26
CA ILE A 310 21.39 -0.18 -6.86
C ILE A 310 20.47 -0.03 -8.08
N ARG A 311 21.02 0.26 -9.27
CA ARG A 311 20.23 0.35 -10.51
C ARG A 311 19.58 -0.99 -10.89
N MET A 312 20.29 -2.10 -10.69
CA MET A 312 19.76 -3.46 -10.91
C MET A 312 18.72 -3.85 -9.85
N ASN A 313 18.86 -3.39 -8.61
CA ASN A 313 17.84 -3.59 -7.59
C ASN A 313 16.59 -2.74 -7.89
N LEU A 314 16.77 -1.50 -8.35
CA LEU A 314 15.68 -0.61 -8.73
C LEU A 314 14.86 -1.15 -9.90
N SER A 315 15.46 -1.84 -10.87
CA SER A 315 14.71 -2.39 -12.01
C SER A 315 13.67 -3.43 -11.60
N VAL A 316 13.90 -4.19 -10.52
CA VAL A 316 12.90 -5.12 -9.96
C VAL A 316 11.66 -4.36 -9.48
N VAL A 317 11.87 -3.19 -8.88
CA VAL A 317 10.77 -2.33 -8.41
C VAL A 317 10.07 -1.64 -9.59
N GLU A 318 10.82 -1.18 -10.59
CA GLU A 318 10.26 -0.58 -11.82
C GLU A 318 9.40 -1.59 -12.60
N GLU A 319 9.86 -2.84 -12.71
CA GLU A 319 9.11 -3.94 -13.34
C GLU A 319 7.80 -4.21 -12.59
N TRP A 320 7.85 -4.29 -11.26
CA TRP A 320 6.63 -4.44 -10.46
C TRP A 320 5.65 -3.27 -10.64
N VAL A 321 6.15 -2.04 -10.76
CA VAL A 321 5.34 -0.83 -11.02
C VAL A 321 4.68 -0.90 -12.39
N HIS A 322 5.40 -1.43 -13.39
CA HIS A 322 4.88 -1.67 -14.73
C HIS A 322 3.75 -2.71 -14.71
N ASP A 323 3.99 -3.87 -14.09
CA ASP A 323 3.05 -4.99 -14.02
C ASP A 323 1.74 -4.63 -13.31
N ASN A 324 1.79 -3.73 -12.33
CA ASN A 324 0.62 -3.25 -11.62
C ASN A 324 -0.06 -2.03 -12.28
N GLY A 325 0.43 -1.58 -13.45
CA GLY A 325 -0.17 -0.48 -14.21
C GLY A 325 0.06 0.92 -13.61
N PHE A 326 1.01 1.08 -12.70
CA PHE A 326 1.30 2.36 -12.02
C PHE A 326 2.38 3.20 -12.71
N HIS A 327 3.00 2.69 -13.78
CA HIS A 327 4.13 3.33 -14.47
C HIS A 327 3.89 4.81 -14.81
N GLY A 328 2.72 5.16 -15.38
CA GLY A 328 2.43 6.55 -15.74
C GLY A 328 2.31 7.50 -14.55
N ALA A 329 1.84 7.02 -13.40
CA ALA A 329 1.64 7.84 -12.20
C ALA A 329 2.90 7.95 -11.33
N VAL A 330 3.72 6.90 -11.30
CA VAL A 330 4.85 6.75 -10.38
C VAL A 330 6.21 6.98 -11.04
N GLY A 331 6.34 6.69 -12.35
CA GLY A 331 7.59 6.79 -13.09
C GLY A 331 8.36 8.11 -12.89
N PRO A 332 7.70 9.29 -12.92
CA PRO A 332 8.37 10.56 -12.67
C PRO A 332 9.10 10.67 -11.33
N PHE A 333 8.65 9.96 -10.27
CA PHE A 333 9.29 10.00 -8.97
C PHE A 333 10.68 9.36 -8.96
N PHE A 334 10.92 8.37 -9.83
CA PHE A 334 12.23 7.74 -9.96
C PHE A 334 13.22 8.57 -10.76
N GLY A 335 12.78 9.58 -11.52
CA GLY A 335 13.62 10.38 -12.41
C GLY A 335 14.90 10.91 -11.74
N PRO A 336 14.82 11.65 -10.62
CA PRO A 336 16.00 12.16 -9.92
C PRO A 336 16.94 11.04 -9.41
N LEU A 337 16.37 9.94 -8.91
CA LEU A 337 17.14 8.78 -8.45
C LEU A 337 17.88 8.10 -9.60
N ILE A 338 17.21 7.92 -10.75
CA ILE A 338 17.81 7.33 -11.95
C ILE A 338 18.93 8.22 -12.47
N GLN A 339 18.73 9.54 -12.58
CA GLN A 339 19.79 10.46 -13.00
C GLN A 339 20.97 10.46 -12.03
N LEU A 340 20.73 10.40 -10.71
CA LEU A 340 21.79 10.27 -9.71
C LEU A 340 22.62 9.00 -9.95
N LEU A 341 21.96 7.85 -10.11
CA LEU A 341 22.63 6.58 -10.36
C LEU A 341 23.40 6.59 -11.69
N GLN A 342 22.84 7.16 -12.75
CA GLN A 342 23.50 7.31 -14.05
C GLN A 342 24.75 8.19 -13.95
N LEU A 343 24.65 9.34 -13.27
CA LEU A 343 25.81 10.21 -13.03
C LEU A 343 26.91 9.44 -12.30
N LEU A 344 26.60 8.74 -11.21
CA LEU A 344 27.58 7.97 -10.45
C LEU A 344 28.26 6.85 -11.27
N GLN A 345 27.60 6.32 -12.30
CA GLN A 345 28.19 5.29 -13.17
C GLN A 345 29.21 5.86 -14.17
N CYS A 346 29.06 7.11 -14.58
CA CYS A 346 29.92 7.72 -15.59
C CYS A 346 30.79 8.85 -15.05
N VAL A 347 30.65 9.28 -13.80
CA VAL A 347 31.32 10.48 -13.28
C VAL A 347 32.84 10.40 -13.41
N SER A 348 33.46 9.24 -13.15
CA SER A 348 34.90 9.02 -13.29
C SER A 348 35.42 9.11 -14.74
N GLN A 349 34.52 9.07 -15.72
CA GLN A 349 34.81 9.16 -17.16
C GLN A 349 34.65 10.60 -17.70
N LEU A 350 34.18 11.53 -16.88
CA LEU A 350 34.04 12.94 -17.25
C LEU A 350 35.38 13.64 -17.02
N ASP A 351 36.38 13.32 -17.84
CA ASP A 351 37.75 13.82 -17.75
C ASP A 351 37.95 15.20 -18.40
N ASP A 352 36.99 15.67 -19.17
CA ASP A 352 36.97 16.99 -19.80
C ASP A 352 35.86 17.89 -19.23
N LEU A 353 36.18 19.17 -19.05
CA LEU A 353 35.26 20.15 -18.47
C LEU A 353 34.04 20.40 -19.36
N GLU A 354 34.21 20.46 -20.69
CA GLU A 354 33.10 20.67 -21.62
C GLU A 354 32.15 19.46 -21.59
N LEU A 355 32.71 18.25 -21.59
CA LEU A 355 31.95 17.01 -21.44
C LEU A 355 31.20 16.94 -20.11
N PHE A 356 31.85 17.32 -19.00
CA PHE A 356 31.23 17.38 -17.69
C PHE A 356 30.05 18.36 -17.67
N VAL A 357 30.24 19.57 -18.20
CA VAL A 357 29.18 20.61 -18.28
C VAL A 357 28.03 20.14 -19.16
N LYS A 358 28.31 19.52 -20.31
CA LYS A 358 27.28 18.99 -21.20
C LYS A 358 26.46 17.89 -20.53
N THR A 359 27.14 16.96 -19.85
CA THR A 359 26.50 15.82 -19.17
C THR A 359 25.67 16.28 -17.97
N THR A 360 26.21 17.15 -17.13
CA THR A 360 25.47 17.71 -15.97
C THR A 360 24.28 18.55 -16.37
N LYS A 361 24.33 19.25 -17.52
CA LYS A 361 23.16 19.94 -18.10
C LYS A 361 22.10 18.99 -18.63
N ALA A 362 22.48 17.79 -19.10
CA ALA A 362 21.53 16.76 -19.53
C ALA A 362 20.83 16.08 -18.33
N PHE A 363 21.46 16.09 -17.15
CA PHE A 363 20.85 15.67 -15.88
C PHE A 363 20.08 16.83 -15.23
N ASP A 364 19.00 17.24 -15.87
CA ASP A 364 18.15 18.38 -15.50
C ASP A 364 17.34 18.21 -14.21
N LEU A 365 17.27 16.98 -13.66
CA LEU A 365 16.59 16.69 -12.39
C LEU A 365 17.55 16.72 -11.19
N LEU A 366 18.85 16.94 -11.42
CA LEU A 366 19.85 17.09 -10.36
C LEU A 366 20.24 18.55 -10.19
N ASN A 367 20.16 19.05 -8.96
CA ASN A 367 20.58 20.42 -8.68
C ASN A 367 22.12 20.52 -8.53
N PRO A 368 22.70 21.73 -8.69
CA PRO A 368 24.15 21.92 -8.57
C PRO A 368 24.75 21.52 -7.23
N LEU A 369 23.99 21.58 -6.12
CA LEU A 369 24.46 21.16 -4.80
C LEU A 369 24.58 19.64 -4.70
N GLN A 370 23.64 18.90 -5.31
CA GLN A 370 23.65 17.44 -5.41
C GLN A 370 24.82 16.99 -6.30
N ILE A 371 25.02 17.62 -7.46
CA ILE A 371 26.14 17.33 -8.36
C ILE A 371 27.49 17.55 -7.66
N LYS A 372 27.65 18.70 -6.98
CA LYS A 372 28.84 18.96 -6.15
C LYS A 372 29.08 17.85 -5.14
N ARG A 373 28.02 17.40 -4.46
CA ARG A 373 28.11 16.34 -3.45
C ARG A 373 28.57 15.02 -4.08
N CYS A 374 28.04 14.65 -5.25
CA CYS A 374 28.49 13.48 -6.01
C CYS A 374 29.98 13.56 -6.33
N VAL A 375 30.44 14.67 -6.91
CA VAL A 375 31.85 14.86 -7.30
C VAL A 375 32.78 14.77 -6.09
N LEU A 376 32.48 15.49 -5.01
CA LEU A 376 33.37 15.57 -3.85
C LEU A 376 33.37 14.32 -2.96
N GLN A 377 32.29 13.52 -2.99
CA GLN A 377 32.18 12.31 -2.17
C GLN A 377 32.39 11.02 -2.97
N TYR A 378 32.67 11.12 -4.27
CA TYR A 378 32.88 9.97 -5.12
C TYR A 378 34.08 9.15 -4.64
N ARG A 379 33.87 7.84 -4.50
CA ARG A 379 34.92 6.89 -4.15
C ARG A 379 35.38 6.16 -5.40
N TYR A 380 36.58 6.53 -5.85
CA TYR A 380 37.22 5.92 -7.01
C TYR A 380 37.62 4.47 -6.74
N GLU A 381 37.24 3.61 -7.66
CA GLU A 381 37.68 2.22 -7.72
C GLU A 381 39.09 2.15 -8.33
N VAL A 382 39.84 1.06 -8.10
CA VAL A 382 41.23 0.94 -8.58
C VAL A 382 41.35 1.02 -10.12
N SER A 383 40.29 0.68 -10.84
CA SER A 383 40.20 0.75 -12.30
C SER A 383 39.85 2.13 -12.85
N GLU A 384 39.62 3.14 -11.99
CA GLU A 384 39.11 4.45 -12.38
C GLU A 384 40.16 5.56 -12.31
N THR A 385 40.04 6.51 -13.24
CA THR A 385 40.78 7.77 -13.21
C THR A 385 40.11 8.76 -12.27
N ARG A 386 40.93 9.55 -11.58
CA ARG A 386 40.42 10.67 -10.78
C ARG A 386 39.98 11.82 -11.67
N LEU A 387 38.91 12.50 -11.26
CA LEU A 387 38.48 13.73 -11.89
C LEU A 387 39.59 14.80 -11.79
N PRO A 388 39.79 15.61 -12.84
CA PRO A 388 40.62 16.81 -12.76
C PRO A 388 40.13 17.82 -11.72
N ASP A 389 41.06 18.49 -11.04
CA ASP A 389 40.77 19.54 -10.06
C ASP A 389 39.89 20.68 -10.62
N GLU A 390 39.98 20.94 -11.93
CA GLU A 390 39.17 21.95 -12.62
C GLU A 390 37.68 21.64 -12.54
N ILE A 391 37.30 20.36 -12.66
CA ILE A 391 35.91 19.89 -12.57
C ILE A 391 35.41 20.01 -11.13
N GLU A 392 36.23 19.65 -10.15
CA GLU A 392 35.88 19.83 -8.74
C GLU A 392 35.66 21.32 -8.39
N LYS A 393 36.56 22.19 -8.85
CA LYS A 393 36.45 23.65 -8.68
C LYS A 393 35.19 24.20 -9.35
N TYR A 394 34.92 23.79 -10.58
CA TYR A 394 33.72 24.18 -11.30
C TYR A 394 32.44 23.73 -10.56
N ALA A 395 32.37 22.47 -10.13
CA ALA A 395 31.24 21.94 -9.36
C ALA A 395 31.02 22.70 -8.04
N MET A 396 32.11 23.09 -7.36
CA MET A 396 32.05 23.93 -6.17
C MET A 396 31.53 25.34 -6.47
N GLN A 397 31.98 25.94 -7.56
CA GLN A 397 31.59 27.29 -7.97
C GLN A 397 30.09 27.36 -8.34
N ILE A 398 29.59 26.46 -9.20
CA ILE A 398 28.18 26.45 -9.61
C ILE A 398 27.23 26.27 -8.42
N ALA A 399 27.64 25.47 -7.42
CA ALA A 399 26.86 25.28 -6.21
C ALA A 399 26.83 26.56 -5.36
N GLN A 400 27.96 27.26 -5.23
CA GLN A 400 28.01 28.55 -4.52
C GLN A 400 27.17 29.62 -5.21
N ASP A 401 27.26 29.71 -6.54
CA ASP A 401 26.49 30.68 -7.33
C ASP A 401 24.99 30.40 -7.23
N THR A 402 24.60 29.13 -7.23
CA THR A 402 23.20 28.71 -7.00
C THR A 402 22.72 29.19 -5.63
N VAL A 403 23.48 28.93 -4.56
CA VAL A 403 23.14 29.36 -3.20
C VAL A 403 23.00 30.88 -3.11
N ARG A 404 23.95 31.63 -3.67
CA ARG A 404 23.88 33.10 -3.73
C ARG A 404 22.64 33.60 -4.45
N SER A 405 22.29 33.00 -5.59
CA SER A 405 21.12 33.39 -6.37
C SER A 405 19.80 33.15 -5.62
N VAL A 406 19.73 32.13 -4.78
CA VAL A 406 18.55 31.85 -3.94
C VAL A 406 18.44 32.89 -2.83
N TYR A 407 19.55 33.22 -2.15
CA TYR A 407 19.55 34.27 -1.11
C TYR A 407 19.24 35.67 -1.62
N GLN A 408 19.49 35.97 -2.90
CA GLN A 408 19.12 37.25 -3.51
C GLN A 408 17.65 37.34 -3.93
N LYS A 409 16.94 36.20 -3.99
CA LYS A 409 15.53 36.13 -4.39
C LYS A 409 14.56 35.98 -3.20
N SER A 410 15.07 35.51 -2.06
CA SER A 410 14.38 35.50 -0.75
C SER A 410 14.53 36.85 -0.07
#